data_AF-A0A419FWH5-F1
#
_entry.id   AF-A0A419FWH5-F1
#
_cell.length_a   1.000
_cell.length_b   1.000
_cell.length_c   1.000
_cell.angle_alpha   90.00
_cell.angle_beta   90.00
_cell.angle_gamma   90.00
#
_symmetry.space_group_name_H-M   'P 1'
#
loop_
_entity.id
_entity.type
_entity.pdbx_description
1 polymer ?
#
loop_
_entity_poly.entity_id
_entity_poly.type
_entity_poly.pdbx_seq_one_letter_code
_entity_poly.pdbx_strand_id
1 'polypeptide(L)'
;MRNTGADIVIIAVLVMVSLGGVFLYADQLEHHGMTVDSEGSAAYCLTCHDGSAAPKISVCSTTCAVAVHKTLINYPPAGRKKEFAPLEAVLRAGLKLENGMITCITCHDLKNMNKYHFAIDTTRFARKLCYVCHVEIH
;
A
#
# COMPACT_ATOMS: atom_id res chain seq x y z
N MET A 1 -2.61 57.96 -15.58
CA MET A 1 -1.46 57.04 -15.55
C MET A 1 -1.88 55.81 -14.77
N ARG A 2 -2.15 54.69 -15.45
CA ARG A 2 -2.56 53.43 -14.80
C ARG A 2 -1.30 52.70 -14.34
N ASN A 3 -1.25 52.35 -13.06
CA ASN A 3 -0.09 51.80 -12.37
C ASN A 3 0.05 50.31 -12.70
N THR A 4 0.68 50.00 -13.85
CA THR A 4 0.83 48.65 -14.42
C THR A 4 1.59 47.66 -13.54
N GLY A 5 2.32 48.13 -12.52
CA GLY A 5 3.07 47.26 -11.61
C GLY A 5 2.20 46.52 -10.60
N ALA A 6 1.09 47.11 -10.15
CA ALA A 6 0.22 46.50 -9.15
C ALA A 6 -0.64 45.35 -9.74
N ASP A 7 -1.10 45.54 -10.99
CA ASP A 7 -1.94 44.55 -11.67
C ASP A 7 -1.17 43.26 -12.01
N ILE A 8 0.13 43.36 -12.32
CA ILE A 8 0.98 42.20 -12.65
C ILE A 8 1.27 41.35 -11.41
N VAL A 9 1.47 41.98 -10.25
CA VAL A 9 1.74 41.28 -8.98
C VAL A 9 0.51 40.52 -8.51
N ILE A 10 -0.69 41.10 -8.66
CA ILE A 10 -1.95 40.46 -8.25
C ILE A 10 -2.24 39.23 -9.11
N ILE A 11 -1.98 39.29 -10.42
CA ILE A 11 -2.17 38.14 -11.33
C ILE A 11 -1.17 37.02 -11.00
N ALA A 12 0.09 37.34 -10.70
CA ALA A 12 1.10 36.33 -10.36
C ALA A 12 0.79 35.58 -9.06
N VAL A 13 0.23 36.26 -8.04
CA VAL A 13 -0.19 35.63 -6.78
C VAL A 13 -1.41 34.73 -6.98
N LEU A 14 -2.38 35.15 -7.81
CA LEU A 14 -3.58 34.35 -8.10
C LEU A 14 -3.25 33.05 -8.86
N VAL A 15 -2.30 33.10 -9.81
CA VAL A 15 -1.91 31.90 -10.58
C VAL A 15 -1.23 30.85 -9.70
N MET A 16 -0.42 31.25 -8.72
CA MET A 16 0.20 30.32 -7.75
C MET A 16 -0.83 29.66 -6.83
N VAL A 17 -1.88 30.38 -6.41
CA VAL A 17 -2.96 29.80 -5.59
C VAL A 17 -3.79 28.78 -6.39
N SER A 18 -3.99 29.01 -7.69
CA SER A 18 -4.71 28.05 -8.56
C SER A 18 -3.89 26.82 -8.97
N LEU A 19 -2.55 26.87 -8.89
CA LEU A 19 -1.67 25.72 -9.22
C LEU A 19 -1.19 24.95 -7.99
N GLY A 20 -1.29 25.50 -6.78
CA GLY A 20 -0.79 24.90 -5.53
C GLY A 20 -1.71 23.86 -4.88
N GLY A 21 -2.84 23.51 -5.50
CA GLY A 21 -3.92 22.75 -4.86
C GLY A 21 -4.03 21.28 -5.22
N VAL A 22 -3.05 20.66 -5.90
CA VAL A 22 -3.00 19.20 -5.98
C VAL A 22 -2.43 18.68 -4.65
N PHE A 23 -3.25 18.78 -3.61
CA PHE A 23 -2.98 18.07 -2.38
C PHE A 23 -2.93 16.58 -2.73
N LEU A 24 -1.73 16.00 -2.65
CA LEU A 24 -1.52 14.57 -2.52
C LEU A 24 -2.16 14.17 -1.18
N TYR A 25 -3.49 14.05 -1.15
CA TYR A 25 -4.19 13.60 0.03
C TYR A 25 -3.85 12.12 0.22
N ALA A 26 -3.01 11.85 1.22
CA ALA A 26 -2.91 10.53 1.81
C ALA A 26 -4.33 10.09 2.18
N ASP A 27 -4.72 8.89 1.76
CA ASP A 27 -6.08 8.42 1.93
C ASP A 27 -6.27 7.94 3.38
N GLN A 28 -6.69 8.89 4.22
CA GLN A 28 -6.86 8.72 5.65
C GLN A 28 -8.17 7.97 5.94
N LEU A 29 -8.10 6.92 6.75
CA LEU A 29 -9.28 6.22 7.25
C LEU A 29 -9.19 5.94 8.75
N GLU A 30 -10.34 5.65 9.35
CA GLU A 30 -10.41 5.21 10.73
C GLU A 30 -10.12 3.70 10.82
N HIS A 31 -9.20 3.33 11.69
CA HIS A 31 -8.81 1.95 11.97
C HIS A 31 -8.56 1.77 13.48
N HIS A 32 -9.50 1.15 14.19
CA HIS A 32 -9.45 0.88 15.63
C HIS A 32 -9.35 2.13 16.52
N GLY A 33 -10.15 3.15 16.23
CA GLY A 33 -10.23 4.43 16.92
C GLY A 33 -9.14 5.42 16.54
N MET A 34 -8.31 5.09 15.54
CA MET A 34 -7.19 5.92 15.09
C MET A 34 -7.33 6.26 13.62
N THR A 35 -6.98 7.50 13.25
CA THR A 35 -6.86 7.88 11.84
C THR A 35 -5.50 7.41 11.32
N VAL A 36 -5.51 6.59 10.27
CA VAL A 36 -4.31 6.03 9.65
C VAL A 36 -4.31 6.27 8.14
N ASP A 37 -3.12 6.36 7.55
CA ASP A 37 -2.96 6.31 6.10
C ASP A 37 -3.17 4.88 5.59
N SER A 38 -4.19 4.69 4.74
CA SER A 38 -4.55 3.39 4.16
C SER A 38 -3.50 2.83 3.20
N GLU A 39 -2.59 3.67 2.71
CA GLU A 39 -1.48 3.31 1.83
C GLU A 39 -0.12 3.48 2.51
N GLY A 40 -0.11 3.56 3.85
CA GLY A 40 1.10 3.72 4.63
C GLY A 40 2.12 2.59 4.43
N SER A 41 3.39 2.92 4.62
CA SER A 41 4.49 1.95 4.50
C SER A 41 4.38 0.83 5.53
N ALA A 42 5.04 -0.31 5.26
CA ALA A 42 5.15 -1.37 6.26
C ALA A 42 5.76 -0.90 7.59
N ALA A 43 6.71 0.05 7.55
CA ALA A 43 7.27 0.65 8.76
C ALA A 43 6.21 1.40 9.57
N TYR A 44 5.30 2.10 8.90
CA TYR A 44 4.17 2.77 9.54
C TYR A 44 3.21 1.76 10.18
N CYS A 45 2.84 0.68 9.49
CA CYS A 45 2.01 -0.38 10.07
C CYS A 45 2.61 -0.97 11.36
N LEU A 46 3.93 -1.13 11.41
CA LEU A 46 4.65 -1.69 12.55
C LEU A 46 4.74 -0.76 13.76
N THR A 47 4.43 0.54 13.61
CA THR A 47 4.39 1.46 14.76
C THR A 47 3.31 1.08 15.78
N CYS A 48 2.29 0.32 15.36
CA CYS A 48 1.27 -0.23 16.27
C CYS A 48 1.29 -1.77 16.31
N HIS A 49 1.57 -2.44 15.18
CA HIS A 49 1.55 -3.91 15.08
C HIS A 49 2.84 -4.61 15.51
N ASP A 50 3.74 -3.93 16.24
CA ASP A 50 4.91 -4.53 16.88
C ASP A 50 4.57 -5.30 18.18
N GLY A 51 3.34 -5.12 18.70
CA GLY A 51 2.87 -5.70 19.96
C GLY A 51 2.74 -4.70 21.12
N SER A 52 3.09 -3.43 20.90
CA SER A 52 3.00 -2.38 21.94
C SER A 52 1.59 -1.80 22.06
N ALA A 53 0.92 -1.52 20.94
CA ALA A 53 -0.39 -0.87 20.89
C ALA A 53 -1.48 -1.70 20.21
N ALA A 54 -1.10 -2.60 19.29
CA ALA A 54 -1.99 -3.52 18.58
C ALA A 54 -1.42 -4.94 18.60
N PRO A 55 -2.19 -5.98 18.20
CA PRO A 55 -1.70 -7.33 18.13
C PRO A 55 -0.41 -7.41 17.31
N LYS A 56 0.62 -8.03 17.91
CA LYS A 56 1.91 -8.25 17.26
C LYS A 56 1.72 -9.09 16.01
N ILE A 57 2.16 -8.57 14.87
CA ILE A 57 2.25 -9.34 13.63
C ILE A 57 3.70 -9.76 13.42
N SER A 58 3.91 -10.98 12.94
CA SER A 58 5.23 -11.45 12.54
C SER A 58 5.56 -10.96 11.14
N VAL A 59 6.60 -10.13 11.00
CA VAL A 59 7.20 -9.78 9.72
C VAL A 59 8.30 -10.78 9.41
N CYS A 60 8.29 -11.32 8.21
CA CYS A 60 9.31 -12.25 7.75
C CYS A 60 10.06 -11.69 6.54
N SER A 61 11.31 -11.29 6.71
CA SER A 61 12.16 -10.88 5.58
C SER A 61 13.19 -11.94 5.17
N THR A 62 13.38 -13.01 5.96
CA THR A 62 14.41 -14.05 5.75
C THR A 62 13.82 -15.46 5.69
N THR A 63 14.03 -16.31 6.69
CA THR A 63 13.57 -17.72 6.74
C THR A 63 12.54 -17.88 7.87
N CYS A 64 11.32 -18.25 7.54
CA CYS A 64 10.23 -18.36 8.52
C CYS A 64 9.43 -19.64 8.34
N ALA A 65 8.76 -20.03 9.43
CA ALA A 65 7.75 -21.07 9.38
C ALA A 65 6.68 -20.74 8.33
N VAL A 66 6.15 -21.77 7.66
CA VAL A 66 5.22 -21.69 6.53
C VAL A 66 3.98 -20.82 6.82
N ALA A 67 3.62 -20.64 8.10
CA ALA A 67 2.50 -19.82 8.54
C ALA A 67 2.71 -18.30 8.36
N VAL A 68 3.94 -17.82 8.13
CA VAL A 68 4.24 -16.39 7.97
C VAL A 68 4.81 -16.13 6.58
N HIS A 69 4.05 -15.40 5.75
CA HIS A 69 4.50 -15.07 4.40
C HIS A 69 5.61 -14.01 4.43
N LYS A 70 6.52 -14.07 3.45
CA LYS A 70 7.61 -13.11 3.39
C LYS A 70 7.11 -11.75 2.93
N THR A 71 7.49 -10.70 3.66
CA THR A 71 7.22 -9.29 3.35
C THR A 71 8.53 -8.52 3.39
N LEU A 72 8.53 -7.28 2.90
CA LEU A 72 9.71 -6.44 2.71
C LEU A 72 10.75 -7.07 1.77
N ILE A 73 10.27 -7.74 0.71
CA ILE A 73 11.12 -8.36 -0.31
C ILE A 73 10.65 -7.96 -1.72
N ASN A 74 11.56 -7.92 -2.68
CA ASN A 74 11.24 -7.63 -4.08
C ASN A 74 10.32 -8.68 -4.70
N TYR A 75 9.40 -8.21 -5.54
CA TYR A 75 8.57 -9.06 -6.39
C TYR A 75 9.09 -9.10 -7.83
N PRO A 76 9.15 -10.29 -8.46
CA PRO A 76 9.20 -11.59 -7.79
C PRO A 76 10.54 -11.77 -7.05
N PRO A 77 10.63 -12.69 -6.08
CA PRO A 77 11.89 -13.00 -5.42
C PRO A 77 12.99 -13.38 -6.43
N ALA A 78 14.22 -12.91 -6.17
CA ALA A 78 15.35 -13.18 -7.04
C ALA A 78 15.55 -14.69 -7.27
N GLY A 79 15.80 -15.08 -8.53
CA GLY A 79 15.98 -16.48 -8.91
C GLY A 79 14.70 -17.32 -9.01
N ARG A 80 13.53 -16.79 -8.62
CA ARG A 80 12.27 -17.56 -8.58
C ARG A 80 11.22 -17.13 -9.59
N LYS A 81 11.55 -16.28 -10.57
CA LYS A 81 10.59 -15.68 -11.53
C LYS A 81 9.58 -16.66 -12.14
N LYS A 82 9.97 -17.91 -12.42
CA LYS A 82 9.11 -18.93 -13.04
C LYS A 82 7.97 -19.41 -12.13
N GLU A 83 8.11 -19.24 -10.82
CA GLU A 83 7.13 -19.67 -9.81
C GLU A 83 6.08 -18.58 -9.50
N PHE A 84 6.22 -17.40 -10.13
CA PHE A 84 5.41 -16.23 -9.86
C PHE A 84 4.76 -15.69 -11.12
N ALA A 85 3.58 -15.10 -10.96
CA ALA A 85 2.89 -14.40 -12.03
C ALA A 85 3.71 -13.18 -12.52
N PRO A 86 3.52 -12.73 -13.78
CA PRO A 86 4.08 -11.46 -14.23
C PRO A 86 3.57 -10.30 -13.37
N LEU A 87 4.42 -9.29 -13.15
CA LEU A 87 4.09 -8.09 -12.36
C LEU A 87 2.77 -7.44 -12.81
N GLU A 88 2.57 -7.33 -14.12
CA GLU A 88 1.38 -6.71 -14.69
C GLU A 88 0.10 -7.52 -14.37
N ALA A 89 0.20 -8.84 -14.24
CA ALA A 89 -0.94 -9.67 -13.84
C ALA A 89 -1.29 -9.45 -12.36
N VAL A 90 -0.28 -9.33 -11.49
CA VAL A 90 -0.46 -9.02 -10.06
C VAL A 90 -1.15 -7.67 -9.87
N LEU A 91 -0.66 -6.63 -10.57
CA LEU A 91 -1.23 -5.29 -10.49
C LEU A 91 -2.67 -5.25 -11.03
N ARG A 92 -2.96 -5.94 -12.14
CA ARG A 92 -4.33 -6.04 -12.68
C ARG A 92 -5.28 -6.77 -11.75
N ALA A 93 -4.77 -7.69 -10.94
CA ALA A 93 -5.57 -8.39 -9.93
C ALA A 93 -5.86 -7.52 -8.69
N GLY A 94 -5.32 -6.31 -8.62
CA GLY A 94 -5.59 -5.34 -7.57
C GLY A 94 -4.59 -5.32 -6.42
N LEU A 95 -3.51 -6.12 -6.46
CA LEU A 95 -2.47 -6.04 -5.43
C LEU A 95 -1.53 -4.87 -5.71
N LYS A 96 -1.07 -4.23 -4.64
CA LYS A 96 -0.12 -3.12 -4.67
C LYS A 96 1.27 -3.59 -4.27
N LEU A 97 2.31 -3.00 -4.85
CA LEU A 97 3.69 -3.27 -4.47
C LEU A 97 4.37 -1.94 -4.13
N GLU A 98 4.83 -1.81 -2.90
CA GLU A 98 5.53 -0.60 -2.44
C GLU A 98 6.96 -0.63 -3.00
N ASN A 99 7.25 0.23 -3.98
CA ASN A 99 8.55 0.27 -4.67
C ASN A 99 8.97 -1.10 -5.25
N GLY A 100 8.01 -1.86 -5.77
CA GLY A 100 8.25 -3.21 -6.30
C GLY A 100 8.42 -4.29 -5.24
N MET A 101 8.22 -3.98 -3.96
CA MET A 101 8.29 -4.94 -2.87
C MET A 101 6.90 -5.42 -2.43
N ILE A 102 6.85 -6.67 -1.98
CA ILE A 102 5.73 -7.23 -1.22
C ILE A 102 5.75 -6.61 0.17
N THR A 103 4.72 -5.88 0.55
CA THR A 103 4.59 -5.26 1.88
C THR A 103 3.21 -5.55 2.49
N CYS A 104 2.89 -4.91 3.62
CA CYS A 104 1.60 -5.09 4.30
C CYS A 104 0.43 -4.81 3.35
N ILE A 105 0.52 -3.71 2.59
CA ILE A 105 -0.52 -3.26 1.67
C ILE A 105 -0.63 -4.09 0.38
N THR A 106 0.30 -5.00 0.14
CA THR A 106 0.18 -5.97 -0.96
C THR A 106 -0.94 -6.96 -0.70
N CYS A 107 -1.09 -7.39 0.55
CA CYS A 107 -2.08 -8.39 0.95
C CYS A 107 -3.28 -7.77 1.67
N HIS A 108 -3.10 -6.59 2.25
CA HIS A 108 -4.11 -5.91 3.04
C HIS A 108 -4.53 -4.58 2.39
N ASP A 109 -5.83 -4.33 2.30
CA ASP A 109 -6.42 -3.05 1.94
C ASP A 109 -7.32 -2.61 3.09
N LEU A 110 -6.89 -1.59 3.83
CA LEU A 110 -7.63 -1.06 4.98
C LEU A 110 -9.02 -0.50 4.61
N LYS A 111 -9.28 -0.22 3.32
CA LYS A 111 -10.63 0.14 2.84
C LYS A 111 -11.58 -1.05 2.82
N ASN A 112 -11.04 -2.27 2.77
CA ASN A 112 -11.84 -3.48 2.90
C ASN A 112 -12.11 -3.76 4.38
N MET A 113 -13.32 -3.44 4.86
CA MET A 113 -13.72 -3.62 6.27
C MET A 113 -14.01 -5.08 6.67
N ASN A 114 -13.80 -6.05 5.78
CA ASN A 114 -13.94 -7.46 6.13
C ASN A 114 -12.81 -7.93 7.05
N LYS A 115 -13.04 -9.06 7.74
CA LYS A 115 -12.04 -9.70 8.59
C LYS A 115 -10.72 -9.87 7.83
N TYR A 116 -9.62 -9.40 8.42
CA TYR A 116 -8.26 -9.39 7.87
C TYR A 116 -8.00 -8.41 6.72
N HIS A 117 -8.97 -7.60 6.30
CA HIS A 117 -8.76 -6.52 5.32
C HIS A 117 -8.07 -6.99 4.03
N PHE A 118 -8.42 -8.15 3.46
CA PHE A 118 -7.67 -8.66 2.30
C PHE A 118 -7.78 -7.71 1.08
N ALA A 119 -6.68 -7.49 0.37
CA ALA A 119 -6.62 -6.61 -0.81
C ALA A 119 -7.46 -7.11 -2.00
N ILE A 120 -7.89 -8.38 -1.96
CA ILE A 120 -8.85 -8.94 -2.92
C ILE A 120 -9.95 -9.71 -2.20
N ASP A 121 -11.06 -9.95 -2.91
CA ASP A 121 -12.14 -10.79 -2.42
C ASP A 121 -11.73 -12.27 -2.29
N THR A 122 -11.68 -12.73 -1.04
CA THR A 122 -11.36 -14.10 -0.66
C THR A 122 -12.56 -14.88 -0.11
N THR A 123 -13.78 -14.32 -0.14
CA THR A 123 -15.00 -14.87 0.50
C THR A 123 -15.30 -16.33 0.15
N ARG A 124 -14.97 -16.77 -1.06
CA ARG A 124 -15.14 -18.17 -1.49
C ARG A 124 -13.94 -19.07 -1.21
N PHE A 125 -12.73 -18.51 -1.24
CA PHE A 125 -11.49 -19.27 -1.15
C PHE A 125 -10.34 -18.37 -0.65
N ALA A 126 -9.93 -18.55 0.61
CA ALA A 126 -8.82 -17.79 1.22
C ALA A 126 -7.53 -17.85 0.39
N ARG A 127 -7.24 -18.99 -0.23
CA ARG A 127 -6.05 -19.22 -1.08
C ARG A 127 -6.01 -18.40 -2.37
N LYS A 128 -7.10 -17.73 -2.77
CA LYS A 128 -7.12 -16.87 -3.98
C LYS A 128 -6.01 -15.83 -3.94
N LEU A 129 -5.78 -15.21 -2.78
CA LEU A 129 -4.75 -14.19 -2.60
C LEU A 129 -3.37 -14.72 -2.95
N CYS A 130 -3.06 -15.95 -2.55
CA CYS A 130 -1.78 -16.59 -2.81
C CYS A 130 -1.56 -16.80 -4.32
N TYR A 131 -2.59 -17.24 -5.06
CA TYR A 131 -2.53 -17.48 -6.50
C TYR A 131 -2.50 -16.22 -7.36
N VAL A 132 -2.70 -15.04 -6.77
CA VAL A 132 -2.41 -13.81 -7.51
C VAL A 132 -0.92 -13.72 -7.83
N CYS A 133 -0.09 -14.10 -6.87
CA CYS A 133 1.36 -14.03 -6.98
C CYS A 133 1.98 -15.33 -7.46
N HIS A 134 1.47 -16.49 -7.03
CA HIS A 134 2.06 -17.80 -7.28
C HIS A 134 1.37 -18.53 -8.44
N VAL A 135 2.15 -19.08 -9.36
CA VAL A 135 1.61 -20.00 -10.39
C VAL A 135 1.26 -21.35 -9.77
N GLU A 136 2.04 -21.79 -8.78
CA GLU A 136 1.82 -23.00 -7.97
C GLU A 136 2.25 -22.75 -6.52
N ILE A 137 1.56 -23.38 -5.56
CA ILE A 137 1.85 -23.28 -4.12
C ILE A 137 2.26 -24.68 -3.66
N HIS A 138 3.44 -24.78 -3.07
CA HIS A 138 4.04 -26.02 -2.54
C HIS A 138 3.97 -26.03 -1.02
#